data_AF-A0A2E5M8C1-F1
#
_entry.id   AF-A0A2E5M8C1-F1
#
_cell.length_a   1.000
_cell.length_b   1.000
_cell.length_c   1.000
_cell.angle_alpha   90.00
_cell.angle_beta   90.00
_cell.angle_gamma   90.00
#
_symmetry.space_group_name_H-M   'P 1'
#
loop_
_entity.id
_entity.type
_entity.pdbx_description
1 polymer ?
#
loop_
_entity_poly.entity_id
_entity_poly.type
_entity_poly.pdbx_seq_one_letter_code
_entity_poly.pdbx_strand_id
1 'polypeptide(L)'
;MKLFVGNLPWSVTDQDLEEMFAPFGGVDSAKVITDRETGRSRGFGFVEMADDSARSAIEDLNESEVQGRKLTVNEARDRKRR
;
A
#
# COMPACT_ATOMS: atom_id res chain seq x y z
N MET A 1 -0.97 -11.88 -4.38
CA MET A 1 -2.12 -10.98 -4.15
C MET A 1 -1.71 -9.51 -4.27
N LYS A 2 -2.62 -8.67 -4.75
CA LYS A 2 -2.44 -7.22 -4.77
C LYS A 2 -3.23 -6.57 -3.64
N LEU A 3 -2.59 -5.65 -2.94
CA LEU A 3 -3.10 -4.88 -1.84
C LEU A 3 -3.26 -3.42 -2.25
N PHE A 4 -4.35 -2.83 -1.80
CA PHE A 4 -4.63 -1.41 -1.90
C PHE A 4 -4.32 -0.78 -0.55
N VAL A 5 -3.49 0.25 -0.56
CA VAL A 5 -3.13 1.01 0.64
C VAL A 5 -3.63 2.43 0.45
N GLY A 6 -4.63 2.84 1.23
CA GLY A 6 -5.25 4.15 1.20
C GLY A 6 -4.97 4.95 2.47
N ASN A 7 -5.34 6.24 2.41
CA ASN A 7 -5.10 7.22 3.47
C ASN A 7 -3.62 7.38 3.86
N LEU A 8 -2.72 7.11 2.92
CA LEU A 8 -1.28 7.29 3.12
C LEU A 8 -0.94 8.78 3.30
N PRO A 9 0.00 9.12 4.20
CA PRO A 9 0.62 10.42 4.23
C PRO A 9 1.25 10.77 2.88
N TRP A 10 1.28 12.06 2.54
CA TRP A 10 1.87 12.49 1.28
C TRP A 10 3.39 12.31 1.21
N SER A 11 4.03 12.08 2.35
CA SER A 11 5.45 11.77 2.51
C SER A 11 5.79 10.33 2.14
N VAL A 12 4.81 9.42 2.11
CA VAL A 12 5.06 8.01 1.79
C VAL A 12 5.38 7.84 0.31
N THR A 13 6.50 7.16 0.07
CA THR A 13 7.01 6.77 -1.24
C THR A 13 6.82 5.27 -1.50
N ASP A 14 7.13 4.86 -2.72
CA ASP A 14 7.17 3.45 -3.13
C ASP A 14 8.15 2.64 -2.28
N GLN A 15 9.31 3.21 -1.96
CA GLN A 15 10.29 2.56 -1.08
C GLN A 15 9.75 2.44 0.37
N ASP A 16 9.10 3.47 0.90
CA ASP A 16 8.49 3.39 2.24
C ASP A 16 7.40 2.32 2.30
N LEU A 17 6.60 2.17 1.23
CA LEU A 17 5.63 1.08 1.11
C LEU A 17 6.33 -0.27 1.12
N GLU A 18 7.41 -0.44 0.38
CA GLU A 18 8.15 -1.71 0.38
C GLU A 18 8.70 -2.03 1.77
N GLU A 19 9.30 -1.06 2.45
CA GLU A 19 9.85 -1.21 3.81
C GLU A 19 8.76 -1.51 4.86
N MET A 20 7.58 -0.90 4.75
CA MET A 20 6.44 -1.19 5.64
C MET A 20 5.93 -2.62 5.46
N PHE A 21 5.99 -3.17 4.24
CA PHE A 21 5.45 -4.50 3.93
C PHE A 21 6.50 -5.62 3.99
N ALA A 22 7.80 -5.29 3.94
CA ALA A 22 8.93 -6.20 4.09
C ALA A 22 8.89 -7.12 5.33
N PRO A 23 8.47 -6.68 6.54
CA PRO A 23 8.41 -7.58 7.70
C PRO A 23 7.33 -8.67 7.60
N PHE A 24 6.31 -8.48 6.75
CA PHE A 24 5.24 -9.46 6.54
C PHE A 24 5.62 -10.50 5.48
N GLY A 25 6.54 -10.15 4.58
CA GLY A 25 7.08 -11.05 3.57
C GLY A 25 7.71 -10.33 2.40
N GLY A 26 8.08 -11.10 1.38
CA GLY A 26 8.64 -10.56 0.15
C GLY A 26 7.59 -9.74 -0.62
N VAL A 27 7.89 -8.46 -0.84
CA VAL A 27 7.11 -7.59 -1.71
C VAL A 27 7.59 -7.80 -3.15
N ASP A 28 6.67 -8.23 -4.02
CA ASP A 28 6.95 -8.38 -5.45
C ASP A 28 6.95 -7.02 -6.16
N SER A 29 6.08 -6.09 -5.74
CA SER A 29 5.97 -4.76 -6.34
C SER A 29 5.28 -3.77 -5.40
N ALA A 30 5.86 -2.59 -5.16
CA ALA A 30 5.22 -1.50 -4.44
C ALA A 30 5.14 -0.25 -5.32
N LYS A 31 3.99 0.42 -5.33
CA LYS A 31 3.79 1.63 -6.13
C LYS A 31 2.82 2.60 -5.49
N VAL A 32 3.32 3.76 -5.09
CA VAL A 32 2.47 4.89 -4.68
C VAL A 32 1.89 5.56 -5.92
N ILE A 33 0.60 5.90 -5.87
CA ILE A 33 -0.03 6.70 -6.91
C ILE A 33 0.15 8.17 -6.57
N THR A 34 1.00 8.83 -7.35
CA THR A 34 1.20 10.27 -7.30
C THR A 34 0.44 10.96 -8.43
N ASP A 35 0.03 12.19 -8.17
CA ASP A 35 -0.56 13.09 -9.13
C ASP A 35 0.51 13.52 -10.14
N ARG A 36 0.23 13.36 -11.45
CA ARG A 36 1.20 13.63 -12.51
C ARG A 36 1.44 15.12 -12.76
N GLU A 37 0.50 15.98 -12.38
CA GLU A 37 0.61 17.43 -12.61
C GLU A 37 1.37 18.10 -11.47
N THR A 38 1.13 17.66 -10.23
CA THR A 38 1.75 18.26 -9.03
C THR A 38 2.89 17.45 -8.45
N GLY A 39 3.07 16.20 -8.88
CA GLY A 39 4.01 15.24 -8.30
C GLY A 39 3.64 14.78 -6.89
N ARG A 40 2.50 15.21 -6.34
CA ARG A 40 2.10 14.92 -4.95
C ARG A 40 1.42 13.57 -4.86
N SER A 41 1.71 12.80 -3.81
CA SER A 41 1.00 11.56 -3.52
C SER A 41 -0.51 11.80 -3.44
N ARG A 42 -1.30 10.96 -4.10
CA ARG A 42 -2.76 11.01 -4.01
C ARG A 42 -3.29 10.43 -2.69
N GLY A 43 -2.38 10.01 -1.81
CA GLY A 43 -2.70 9.40 -0.52
C GLY A 43 -3.10 7.93 -0.65
N PHE A 44 -2.72 7.27 -1.75
CA PHE A 44 -2.93 5.84 -1.92
C PHE A 44 -1.87 5.19 -2.81
N GLY A 45 -1.69 3.89 -2.66
CA GLY A 45 -0.74 3.06 -3.39
C GLY A 45 -1.21 1.63 -3.52
N PHE A 46 -0.44 0.84 -4.24
CA PHE A 46 -0.66 -0.58 -4.46
C PHE A 46 0.60 -1.36 -4.11
N VAL A 47 0.44 -2.49 -3.44
CA VAL A 47 1.52 -3.42 -3.11
C VAL A 47 1.14 -4.80 -3.63
N GLU A 48 2.08 -5.55 -4.17
CA GLU A 48 1.91 -6.92 -4.65
C GLU A 48 2.85 -7.80 -3.85
N MET A 49 2.32 -8.87 -3.26
CA MET A 49 3.06 -9.81 -2.43
C MET A 49 2.33 -11.16 -2.36
N ALA A 50 2.98 -12.18 -1.79
CA ALA A 50 2.38 -13.51 -1.60
C ALA A 50 1.07 -13.46 -0.77
N ASP A 51 0.11 -14.33 -1.09
CA ASP A 51 -1.22 -14.33 -0.46
C ASP A 51 -1.18 -14.52 1.06
N ASP A 52 -0.26 -15.34 1.57
CA ASP A 52 -0.07 -15.56 3.01
C ASP A 52 0.41 -14.28 3.70
N SER A 53 1.45 -13.64 3.17
CA SER A 53 1.98 -12.36 3.66
C SER A 53 0.98 -11.21 3.51
N ALA A 54 0.21 -11.22 2.43
CA ALA A 54 -0.76 -10.18 2.12
C ALA A 54 -1.88 -10.09 3.15
N ARG A 55 -2.38 -11.24 3.62
CA ARG A 55 -3.41 -11.28 4.67
C ARG A 55 -2.88 -10.75 6.00
N SER A 56 -1.70 -11.20 6.43
CA SER A 56 -1.08 -10.70 7.67
C SER A 56 -0.81 -9.20 7.59
N ALA A 57 -0.33 -8.71 6.45
CA ALA A 57 -0.12 -7.28 6.24
C ALA A 57 -1.43 -6.48 6.29
N ILE A 58 -2.53 -7.00 5.72
CA ILE A 58 -3.85 -6.36 5.85
C ILE A 58 -4.24 -6.29 7.32
N GLU A 59 -4.18 -7.39 8.06
CA GLU A 59 -4.66 -7.42 9.45
C GLU A 59 -3.85 -6.50 10.38
N ASP A 60 -2.54 -6.40 10.18
CA ASP A 60 -1.66 -5.62 11.05
C ASP A 60 -1.50 -4.15 10.60
N LEU A 61 -1.51 -3.86 9.30
CA LEU A 61 -1.35 -2.49 8.79
C LEU A 61 -2.68 -1.78 8.55
N ASN A 62 -3.79 -2.49 8.35
CA ASN A 62 -5.09 -1.83 8.26
C ASN A 62 -5.44 -1.16 9.59
N GLU A 63 -5.89 0.09 9.53
CA GLU A 63 -6.16 0.95 10.68
C GLU A 63 -4.94 1.35 11.51
N SER A 64 -3.72 1.02 11.05
CA SER A 64 -2.49 1.51 11.68
C SER A 64 -2.38 3.03 11.56
N GLU A 65 -1.98 3.70 12.64
CA GLU A 65 -1.85 5.16 12.66
C GLU A 65 -0.43 5.58 12.23
N VAL A 66 -0.32 6.20 11.06
CA VAL A 66 0.93 6.75 10.53
C VAL A 66 0.81 8.27 10.40
N GLN A 67 1.63 9.01 11.14
CA GLN A 67 1.63 10.48 11.16
C GLN A 67 0.23 11.07 11.47
N GLY A 68 -0.51 10.44 12.39
CA GLY A 68 -1.88 10.85 12.76
C GLY A 68 -2.95 10.52 11.73
N ARG A 69 -2.64 9.65 10.75
CA ARG A 69 -3.60 9.15 9.75
C ARG A 69 -3.72 7.64 9.84
N LYS A 70 -4.94 7.13 9.92
CA LYS A 70 -5.21 5.69 9.89
C LYS A 70 -5.07 5.15 8.48
N LEU A 71 -4.07 4.31 8.23
CA LEU A 71 -3.93 3.64 6.96
C LEU A 71 -5.11 2.72 6.70
N THR A 72 -5.46 2.56 5.43
CA THR A 72 -6.53 1.67 4.99
C THR A 72 -5.91 0.62 4.08
N VAL A 73 -5.72 -0.60 4.57
CA VAL A 73 -5.13 -1.69 3.78
C VAL A 73 -6.22 -2.69 3.46
N ASN A 74 -6.43 -2.96 2.17
CA ASN A 74 -7.46 -3.88 1.70
C ASN A 74 -6.97 -4.67 0.49
N GLU A 75 -7.62 -5.77 0.16
CA GLU A 75 -7.37 -6.47 -1.10
C GLU A 75 -7.66 -5.54 -2.29
N ALA A 76 -6.66 -5.28 -3.12
CA ALA A 76 -6.87 -4.53 -4.34
C ALA A 76 -7.66 -5.41 -5.30
N ARG A 77 -8.90 -5.02 -5.58
CA ARG A 77 -9.64 -5.59 -6.69
C ARG A 77 -8.94 -5.18 -7.97
N ASP A 78 -8.15 -6.09 -8.52
CA ASP A 78 -7.58 -5.90 -9.85
C ASP A 78 -8.79 -5.72 -10.77
N ARG A 79 -8.96 -4.49 -11.29
CA ARG A 79 -9.91 -4.26 -12.36
C ARG A 79 -9.32 -5.00 -13.55
N LYS A 80 -9.63 -6.29 -13.62
CA LYS A 80 -9.41 -7.17 -14.77
C LYS A 80 -9.96 -6.38 -15.94
N ARG A 81 -9.07 -5.74 -16.72
CA ARG A 81 -9.40 -5.24 -18.04
C ARG A 81 -9.69 -6.51 -18.83
N ARG A 82 -10.96 -6.85 -18.93
CA ARG A 82 -11.47 -7.86 -19.85
C ARG A 82 -11.72 -7.21 -21.19
#